data_AF-A0A7X2NQB5-F1
#
_entry.id   AF-A0A7X2NQB5-F1
#
_cell.length_a   1.000
_cell.length_b   1.000
_cell.length_c   1.000
_cell.angle_alpha   90.00
_cell.angle_beta   90.00
_cell.angle_gamma   90.00
#
_symmetry.space_group_name_H-M   'P 1'
#
loop_
_entity.id
_entity.type
_entity.pdbx_description
1 polymer ?
#
loop_
_entity_poly.entity_id
_entity_poly.type
_entity_poly.pdbx_seq_one_letter_code
_entity_poly.pdbx_strand_id
1 'polypeptide(L)' 'MNQVQSNPLESATKVPLEMTDPRWPASEGWVKMQSVVQNADGTKTTIHYVYNEITGAFDDFKFK' A
#
# COMPACT_ATOMS: atom_id res chain seq x y z
N MET A 1 13.82 15.47 5.76
CA MET A 1 12.51 14.92 5.35
C MET A 1 11.85 14.37 6.60
N ASN A 2 11.01 15.17 7.25
CA ASN A 2 10.33 14.80 8.51
C ASN A 2 8.83 15.08 8.38
N GLN A 3 8.16 14.38 7.47
CA GLN A 3 6.70 14.24 7.34
C GLN A 3 6.55 13.03 6.39
N VAL A 4 5.89 11.92 6.69
CA VAL A 4 4.73 11.67 7.55
C VAL A 4 4.82 10.19 8.01
N GLN A 5 4.77 9.90 9.32
CA GLN A 5 4.31 8.60 9.83
C GLN A 5 2.77 8.57 9.76
N SER A 6 2.21 8.86 8.58
CA SER A 6 0.77 8.69 8.37
C SER A 6 0.54 7.20 8.33
N ASN A 7 -0.36 6.72 9.19
CA ASN A 7 -0.83 5.35 9.12
C ASN A 7 -1.20 5.05 7.66
N PRO A 8 -0.42 4.21 6.94
CA PRO A 8 -0.61 4.02 5.51
C PRO A 8 -1.99 3.45 5.21
N LEU A 9 -2.64 2.83 6.20
CA LEU A 9 -3.97 2.23 6.10
C LEU A 9 -5.12 3.23 6.23
N GLU A 10 -4.93 4.42 6.81
CA GLU A 10 -6.02 5.36 7.12
C GLU A 10 -6.76 5.86 5.86
N SER A 11 -6.07 5.89 4.73
CA SER A 11 -6.63 6.23 3.41
C SER A 11 -6.35 5.16 2.35
N ALA A 12 -6.01 3.94 2.79
CA ALA A 12 -5.75 2.84 1.86
C ALA A 12 -7.01 2.05 1.55
N THR A 13 -7.11 1.64 0.29
CA THR A 13 -8.10 0.69 -0.19
C THR A 13 -7.41 -0.54 -0.75
N LYS A 14 -8.01 -1.70 -0.51
CA LYS A 14 -7.61 -2.95 -1.15
C LYS A 14 -8.01 -2.89 -2.61
N VAL A 15 -7.04 -3.09 -3.50
CA VAL A 15 -7.30 -3.19 -4.92
C VAL A 15 -7.97 -4.55 -5.17
N PRO A 16 -9.06 -4.64 -5.96
CA PRO A 16 -9.73 -5.89 -6.28
C PRO A 16 -8.90 -6.70 -7.29
N LEU A 17 -7.73 -7.16 -6.82
CA LEU A 17 -6.75 -7.93 -7.56
C LEU A 17 -6.29 -9.09 -6.67
N GLU A 18 -6.34 -10.30 -7.21
CA GLU A 18 -5.72 -11.46 -6.57
C GLU A 18 -4.22 -11.46 -6.87
N MET A 19 -3.40 -11.67 -5.82
CA MET A 19 -1.95 -11.68 -5.97
C MET A 19 -1.49 -12.97 -6.66
N THR A 20 -0.86 -12.82 -7.82
CA THR A 20 -0.30 -13.92 -8.62
C THR A 20 1.23 -14.02 -8.57
N ASP A 21 1.90 -13.03 -7.97
CA ASP A 21 3.36 -13.02 -7.84
C ASP A 21 3.78 -14.01 -6.73
N PRO A 22 4.67 -14.97 -7.03
CA PRO A 22 5.09 -15.99 -6.06
C PRO A 22 5.82 -15.42 -4.84
N ARG A 23 6.31 -14.18 -4.88
CA ARG A 23 6.93 -13.51 -3.72
C ARG A 23 5.91 -13.03 -2.69
N TRP A 24 4.67 -12.80 -3.11
CA TRP A 24 3.59 -12.29 -2.27
C TRP A 24 2.30 -13.08 -2.53
N PRO A 25 2.26 -14.37 -2.16
CA PRO A 25 1.13 -15.23 -2.49
C PRO A 25 -0.14 -14.85 -1.72
N ALA A 26 -1.28 -14.79 -2.44
CA ALA A 26 -2.58 -14.50 -1.83
C ALA A 26 -2.96 -15.53 -0.74
N SER A 27 -2.55 -16.79 -0.90
CA SER A 27 -2.77 -17.86 0.08
C SER A 27 -2.08 -17.63 1.42
N GLU A 28 -1.03 -16.79 1.45
CA GLU A 28 -0.34 -16.40 2.70
C GLU A 28 -0.82 -15.03 3.20
N GLY A 29 -1.92 -14.51 2.66
CA GLY A 29 -2.57 -13.28 3.11
C GLY A 29 -2.04 -12.00 2.47
N TRP A 30 -1.25 -12.08 1.40
CA TRP A 30 -0.77 -10.91 0.67
C TRP A 30 -1.82 -10.31 -0.26
N VAL A 31 -1.97 -8.99 -0.22
CA VAL A 31 -2.93 -8.23 -1.02
C VAL A 31 -2.30 -6.97 -1.59
N LYS A 32 -2.83 -6.48 -2.72
CA LYS A 32 -2.42 -5.19 -3.27
C LYS A 32 -3.25 -4.07 -2.64
N MET A 33 -2.56 -3.06 -2.13
CA MET A 33 -3.16 -1.88 -1.52
C MET A 33 -2.82 -0.62 -2.34
N GLN A 34 -3.70 0.37 -2.25
CA GLN A 34 -3.49 1.71 -2.80
C GLN A 34 -3.86 2.74 -1.74
N SER A 35 -3.03 3.75 -1.55
CA SER A 35 -3.32 4.93 -0.72
C SER A 35 -3.10 6.20 -1.54
N VAL A 36 -3.91 7.23 -1.31
CA VAL A 36 -3.77 8.54 -1.96
C VAL A 36 -3.45 9.58 -0.90
N VAL A 37 -2.28 10.21 -1.03
CA VAL A 37 -1.79 11.21 -0.09
C VAL A 37 -1.82 12.57 -0.77
N GLN A 38 -2.35 13.59 -0.10
CA GLN A 38 -2.26 14.98 -0.55
C GLN A 38 -1.00 15.62 0.04
N ASN A 39 -0.18 16.21 -0.82
CA ASN A 39 1.05 16.90 -0.46
C ASN A 39 0.75 18.34 -0.01
N ALA A 40 1.72 18.97 0.65
CA ALA A 40 1.61 20.35 1.13
C ALA A 40 1.37 21.39 0.02
N ASP A 41 1.83 21.11 -1.21
CA ASP A 41 1.61 21.94 -2.39
C ASP A 41 0.25 21.70 -3.07
N GLY A 42 -0.59 20.85 -2.48
CA GLY A 42 -1.90 20.48 -3.00
C GLY A 42 -1.88 19.39 -4.08
N THR A 43 -0.70 18.90 -4.50
CA THR A 43 -0.61 17.75 -5.40
C THR A 43 -1.02 16.46 -4.69
N LYS A 44 -1.34 15.42 -5.45
CA LYS A 44 -1.69 14.10 -4.91
C LYS A 44 -0.68 13.07 -5.39
N THR A 45 -0.23 12.22 -4.48
CA THR A 45 0.62 11.06 -4.79
C THR A 45 -0.15 9.80 -4.51
N THR A 46 -0.19 8.90 -5.49
CA THR A 46 -0.79 7.58 -5.32
C THR A 46 0.32 6.59 -4.97
N ILE A 47 0.14 5.91 -3.84
CA ILE A 47 1.08 4.94 -3.32
C ILE A 47 0.45 3.56 -3.48
N HIS A 48 1.08 2.71 -4.27
CA HIS A 48 0.74 1.29 -4.31
C HIS A 48 1.75 0.51 -3.46
N TYR A 49 1.28 -0.49 -2.72
CA TYR A 49 2.13 -1.40 -1.96
C TYR A 49 1.46 -2.76 -1.85
N VAL A 50 2.20 -3.78 -1.43
CA VAL A 50 1.61 -5.05 -0.99
C VAL A 50 1.58 -5.09 0.53
N TYR A 51 0.52 -5.66 1.06
CA TYR A 51 0.28 -5.76 2.49
C TYR A 51 -0.10 -7.20 2.83
N ASN A 52 0.47 -7.74 3.90
CA ASN A 52 0.09 -9.04 4.41
C ASN A 52 -0.91 -8.86 5.56
N GLU A 53 -2.16 -9.26 5.34
CA GLU A 53 -3.25 -9.07 6.32
C GLU A 53 -3.08 -9.95 7.58
N ILE A 54 -2.25 -11.00 7.51
CA ILE A 54 -1.99 -11.93 8.62
C ILE A 54 -0.87 -11.40 9.52
N THR A 55 0.25 -10.99 8.93
CA THR A 55 1.46 -10.59 9.67
C THR A 55 1.56 -9.08 9.91
N GLY A 56 0.77 -8.28 9.17
CA GLY A 56 0.88 -6.82 9.17
C GLY A 56 2.10 -6.28 8.41
N ALA A 57 2.80 -7.13 7.64
CA ALA A 57 3.97 -6.74 6.88
C ALA A 57 3.60 -5.92 5.63
N PHE A 58 4.48 -4.99 5.26
CA PHE A 58 4.36 -4.17 4.06
C PHE A 58 5.56 -4.40 3.14
N ASP A 59 5.35 -4.39 1.83
CA ASP A 59 6.41 -4.53 0.82
C ASP A 59 6.03 -3.86 -0.53
N ASP A 60 6.92 -3.84 -1.52
CA ASP A 60 6.73 -3.37 -2.91
C ASP A 60 6.07 -1.97 -3.04
N PHE A 61 6.61 -0.98 -2.35
CA PHE A 61 6.13 0.40 -2.46
C PHE A 61 6.45 1.01 -3.82
N LYS A 62 5.43 1.59 -4.47
CA LYS A 62 5.52 2.28 -5.75
C LYS A 62 4.75 3.61 -5.66
N PHE A 63 5.43 4.70 -6.00
CA PHE A 63 4.90 6.06 -5.93
C PHE A 63 4.63 6.55 -7.35
N LYS A 64 3.42 7.08 -7.58
CA LYS A 64 2.98 7.63 -8.87
C LYS A 64 2.31 8.97 -8.67
#